data_AF-A0A2M7WBP3-F1
#
_entry.id   AF-A0A2M7WBP3-F1
#
_cell.length_a   1.000
_cell.length_b   1.000
_cell.length_c   1.000
_cell.angle_alpha   90.00
_cell.angle_beta   90.00
_cell.angle_gamma   90.00
#
_symmetry.space_group_name_H-M   'P 1'
#
loop_
_entity.id
_entity.type
_entity.pdbx_description
1 polymer ?
#
loop_
_entity_poly.entity_id
_entity_poly.type
_entity_poly.pdbx_seq_one_letter_code
_entity_poly.pdbx_strand_id
1 'polypeptide(L)'
;MPTSTARPNWPSGGAISRVITRSWRGITSRGRPARSISSAEPCTTWGASSAKSPTNFLGGIDMEREIVANAFHHVPWGIPIAIYFYLVGASAGSFVVSSLGWVFGVPKYKPISLFAANTAIVLLLIVPVLLIFDLGHMWRFFHLLMLTSFSHWSAPMMWGTTLILSYTLGMIVYSYFVWRHDVRRAQRFGLLAVVLAIGTHWYTGVVSQLIPGLDPNHTATAPILFLTGAFVSGIGFLNLALALRNRWLAPEKRVSPELIVGLSRLMMWGIVFDLFLLLNEFLQMTYGRGEEFVVLYGVLLGPFQFVFAWVEVIWGLLLPLTLLAIPGWGRRYPVVLVASFMAATGIVGMRIWWVMGGFYFQTFF
;
A
#
# COMPACT_ATOMS: atom_id res chain seq x y z
N MET A 1 -21.56 -35.78 -40.34
CA MET A 1 -22.41 -36.64 -39.48
C MET A 1 -22.01 -38.09 -39.69
N PRO A 2 -21.93 -38.98 -38.67
CA PRO A 2 -21.90 -38.80 -37.20
C PRO A 2 -20.53 -39.27 -36.61
N THR A 3 -19.90 -38.61 -35.63
CA THR A 3 -20.10 -38.67 -34.16
C THR A 3 -20.12 -40.08 -33.54
N SER A 4 -19.05 -40.46 -32.84
CA SER A 4 -19.18 -41.17 -31.56
C SER A 4 -18.00 -40.83 -30.62
N THR A 5 -18.38 -40.24 -29.50
CA THR A 5 -17.59 -39.69 -28.40
C THR A 5 -16.87 -40.75 -27.57
N ALA A 6 -15.56 -40.60 -27.36
CA ALA A 6 -14.84 -41.26 -26.28
C ALA A 6 -15.00 -40.45 -24.98
N ARG A 7 -15.70 -41.02 -23.98
CA ARG A 7 -15.75 -40.47 -22.62
C ARG A 7 -14.56 -40.98 -21.81
N PRO A 8 -13.93 -40.16 -20.92
CA PRO A 8 -12.98 -40.66 -19.94
C PRO A 8 -13.73 -41.39 -18.81
N ASN A 9 -13.22 -42.56 -18.40
CA ASN A 9 -13.69 -43.34 -17.26
C ASN A 9 -13.42 -42.59 -15.94
N TRP A 10 -14.49 -42.24 -15.22
CA TRP A 10 -14.41 -41.80 -13.82
C TRP A 10 -14.50 -43.02 -12.90
N PRO A 11 -13.63 -43.18 -11.89
CA PRO A 11 -13.79 -44.23 -10.89
C PRO A 11 -15.03 -43.98 -10.02
N SER A 12 -15.82 -45.04 -9.86
CA SER A 12 -17.02 -45.12 -9.03
C SER A 12 -16.78 -44.67 -7.58
N GLY A 13 -17.71 -43.85 -7.08
CA GLY A 13 -17.74 -43.37 -5.70
C GLY A 13 -17.74 -44.50 -4.68
N GLY A 14 -16.68 -44.55 -3.86
CA GLY A 14 -16.57 -45.53 -2.78
C GLY A 14 -15.43 -45.30 -1.79
N ALA A 15 -14.62 -44.24 -1.94
CA ALA A 15 -13.36 -44.10 -1.19
C ALA A 15 -13.17 -42.79 -0.40
N ILE A 16 -14.22 -41.97 -0.21
CA ILE A 16 -14.11 -40.69 0.54
C ILE A 16 -14.92 -40.70 1.87
N SER A 17 -15.66 -41.75 2.17
CA SER A 17 -16.49 -41.82 3.40
C SER A 17 -15.81 -42.41 4.65
N ARG A 18 -14.50 -42.73 4.61
CA ARG A 18 -13.80 -43.39 5.74
C ARG A 18 -12.70 -42.58 6.43
N VAL A 19 -12.61 -41.27 6.18
CA VAL A 19 -11.63 -40.39 6.85
C VAL A 19 -12.28 -39.32 7.75
N ILE A 20 -13.62 -39.19 7.77
CA ILE A 20 -14.33 -38.11 8.49
C ILE A 20 -14.96 -38.56 9.83
N THR A 21 -14.77 -39.81 10.28
CA THR A 21 -15.42 -40.33 11.51
C THR A 21 -14.49 -40.61 12.70
N ARG A 22 -13.27 -40.06 12.73
CA ARG A 22 -12.30 -40.35 13.81
C ARG A 22 -11.81 -39.19 14.69
N SER A 23 -12.42 -37.99 14.65
CA SER A 23 -12.03 -36.88 15.54
C SER A 23 -13.13 -36.33 16.48
N TRP A 24 -14.32 -36.93 16.52
CA TRP A 24 -15.46 -36.44 17.33
C TRP A 24 -15.85 -37.37 18.49
N ARG A 25 -14.88 -37.84 19.26
CA ARG A 25 -15.13 -38.47 20.57
C ARG A 25 -14.05 -38.01 21.56
N GLY A 26 -14.26 -36.85 22.18
CA GLY A 26 -13.29 -36.36 23.14
C GLY A 26 -13.57 -35.00 23.78
N ILE A 27 -14.82 -34.57 23.96
CA ILE A 27 -15.13 -33.44 24.85
C ILE A 27 -16.45 -33.74 25.58
N THR A 28 -16.35 -34.51 26.67
CA THR A 28 -17.41 -34.58 27.68
C THR A 28 -17.14 -33.51 28.75
N SER A 29 -18.06 -32.57 28.88
CA SER A 29 -18.09 -31.51 29.86
C SER A 29 -18.14 -32.06 31.29
N ARG A 30 -17.14 -31.72 32.11
CA ARG A 30 -17.24 -31.84 33.58
C ARG A 30 -17.79 -30.52 34.13
N GLY A 31 -19.03 -30.57 34.60
CA GLY A 31 -19.69 -29.46 35.30
C GLY A 31 -18.99 -29.14 36.63
N ARG A 32 -18.90 -27.84 36.94
CA ARG A 32 -18.63 -27.33 38.30
C ARG A 32 -19.94 -26.79 38.87
N PRO A 33 -20.28 -27.07 40.14
CA PRO A 33 -21.54 -26.63 40.73
C PRO A 33 -21.46 -25.15 41.14
N ALA A 34 -22.57 -24.46 40.94
CA ALA A 34 -22.83 -23.10 41.39
C ALA A 34 -22.84 -23.02 42.93
N ARG A 35 -22.22 -21.98 43.50
CA ARG A 35 -22.40 -21.58 44.91
C ARG A 35 -23.37 -20.41 44.98
N SER A 36 -24.45 -20.62 45.72
CA SER A 36 -25.39 -19.62 46.22
C SER A 36 -24.81 -18.89 47.43
N ILE A 37 -24.93 -17.56 47.48
CA ILE A 37 -24.92 -16.77 48.72
C ILE A 37 -26.00 -15.67 48.61
N SER A 38 -26.69 -15.46 49.71
CA SER A 38 -27.99 -14.81 49.91
C SER A 38 -27.92 -13.36 50.42
N SER A 39 -29.02 -12.64 50.18
CA SER A 39 -29.78 -11.70 51.06
C SER A 39 -29.25 -10.32 51.50
N ALA A 40 -30.09 -9.30 51.20
CA ALA A 40 -30.48 -8.08 51.95
C ALA A 40 -29.46 -6.92 52.05
N GLU A 41 -29.78 -5.62 51.94
CA GLU A 41 -30.95 -4.79 52.34
C GLU A 41 -31.18 -3.54 51.44
N PRO A 42 -32.34 -2.82 51.55
CA PRO A 42 -32.72 -1.67 50.72
C PRO A 42 -32.54 -0.29 51.40
N CYS A 43 -32.34 0.79 50.63
CA CYS A 43 -32.40 2.16 51.16
C CYS A 43 -32.99 3.19 50.16
N THR A 44 -34.28 3.48 50.37
CA THR A 44 -35.02 4.76 50.28
C THR A 44 -34.79 5.79 49.15
N THR A 45 -35.85 5.92 48.33
CA THR A 45 -36.62 7.12 47.89
C THR A 45 -35.92 8.44 47.52
N TRP A 46 -36.29 9.00 46.35
CA TRP A 46 -36.76 10.38 46.03
C TRP A 46 -36.56 10.56 44.51
N GLY A 47 -37.57 10.52 43.64
CA GLY A 47 -38.50 11.61 43.33
C GLY A 47 -38.76 11.63 41.81
N ALA A 48 -40.03 11.68 41.42
CA ALA A 48 -40.53 11.75 40.03
C ALA A 48 -39.98 13.01 39.29
N SER A 49 -39.83 13.08 37.97
CA SER A 49 -40.83 12.79 36.94
C SER A 49 -40.21 12.82 35.54
N SER A 50 -40.66 11.94 34.64
CA SER A 50 -40.77 12.24 33.21
C SER A 50 -41.83 11.32 32.62
N ALA A 51 -42.74 11.91 31.87
CA ALA A 51 -43.98 11.31 31.42
C ALA A 51 -43.74 10.12 30.48
N LYS A 52 -44.51 9.04 30.71
CA LYS A 52 -44.69 7.93 29.76
C LYS A 52 -45.40 8.44 28.50
N SER A 53 -44.86 8.10 27.33
CA SER A 53 -45.71 7.75 26.18
C SER A 53 -45.76 6.21 26.11
N PRO A 54 -46.93 5.59 25.98
CA PRO A 54 -47.04 4.14 25.99
C PRO A 54 -47.01 3.57 24.58
N THR A 55 -46.71 2.28 24.51
CA THR A 55 -46.93 1.35 23.39
C THR A 55 -45.88 1.35 22.28
N ASN A 56 -44.97 0.37 22.35
CA ASN A 56 -45.01 -0.70 21.35
C ASN A 56 -44.60 -2.05 21.98
N PHE A 57 -45.39 -3.03 21.59
CA PHE A 57 -45.42 -4.43 22.00
C PHE A 57 -44.29 -5.19 21.27
N LEU A 58 -43.82 -6.30 21.88
CA LEU A 58 -42.88 -7.32 21.39
C LEU A 58 -41.44 -7.21 21.92
N GLY A 59 -41.05 -8.23 22.67
CA GLY A 59 -39.75 -8.34 23.32
C GLY A 59 -38.59 -8.50 22.32
N GLY A 60 -37.66 -7.57 22.39
CA GLY A 60 -36.26 -7.73 22.03
C GLY A 60 -35.46 -7.17 23.19
N ILE A 61 -34.48 -7.93 23.69
CA ILE A 61 -33.53 -7.41 24.66
C ILE A 61 -32.63 -6.46 23.89
N ASP A 62 -32.99 -5.18 23.83
CA ASP A 62 -32.06 -4.12 23.46
C ASP A 62 -31.00 -4.06 24.56
N MET A 63 -29.85 -4.67 24.30
CA MET A 63 -28.64 -4.44 25.08
C MET A 63 -28.21 -2.99 24.81
N GLU A 64 -28.79 -2.05 25.56
CA GLU A 64 -28.28 -0.70 25.71
C GLU A 64 -26.82 -0.84 26.20
N ARG A 65 -25.85 -0.72 25.29
CA ARG A 65 -24.43 -0.67 25.67
C ARG A 65 -24.21 0.66 26.36
N GLU A 66 -24.27 0.66 27.69
CA GLU A 66 -23.78 1.78 28.48
C GLU A 66 -22.26 1.89 28.26
N ILE A 67 -21.82 2.94 27.58
CA ILE A 67 -20.40 3.23 27.39
C ILE A 67 -19.85 3.69 28.74
N VAL A 68 -19.29 2.74 29.51
CA VAL A 68 -18.78 2.97 30.88
C VAL A 68 -17.56 3.91 30.89
N ALA A 69 -16.76 3.91 29.81
CA ALA A 69 -15.67 4.85 29.60
C ALA A 69 -15.27 4.91 28.12
N ASN A 70 -15.05 6.12 27.59
CA ASN A 70 -14.35 6.31 26.31
C ASN A 70 -12.84 6.37 26.60
N ALA A 71 -12.11 5.32 26.24
CA ALA A 71 -10.67 5.44 26.08
C ALA A 71 -10.42 6.13 24.72
N PHE A 72 -9.81 7.32 24.74
CA PHE A 72 -9.39 7.97 23.50
C PHE A 72 -8.26 7.13 22.89
N HIS A 73 -8.61 6.30 21.90
CA HIS A 73 -7.65 5.55 21.12
C HIS A 73 -7.11 6.46 20.01
N HIS A 74 -5.78 6.56 19.92
CA HIS A 74 -5.12 7.28 18.85
C HIS A 74 -4.84 6.31 17.71
N VAL A 75 -5.06 6.75 16.48
CA VAL A 75 -4.67 6.00 15.28
C VAL A 75 -3.14 5.89 15.30
N PRO A 76 -2.55 4.69 15.37
CA PRO A 76 -1.11 4.52 15.60
C PRO A 76 -0.28 4.97 14.39
N TRP A 77 -0.81 4.83 13.17
CA TRP A 77 -0.14 5.24 11.94
C TRP A 77 -0.79 6.47 11.33
N GLY A 78 0.00 7.50 11.03
CA GLY A 78 -0.48 8.79 10.53
C GLY A 78 0.13 9.23 9.20
N ILE A 79 -0.07 10.51 8.88
CA ILE A 79 0.43 11.13 7.64
C ILE A 79 1.96 10.96 7.43
N PRO A 80 2.84 11.04 8.45
CA PRO A 80 4.28 10.83 8.25
C PRO A 80 4.59 9.48 7.58
N ILE A 81 3.83 8.45 7.95
CA ILE A 81 3.96 7.09 7.42
C ILE A 81 3.56 7.00 5.95
N ALA A 82 2.43 7.61 5.61
CA ALA A 82 2.01 7.73 4.22
C ALA A 82 3.06 8.47 3.37
N ILE A 83 3.66 9.53 3.90
CA ILE A 83 4.68 10.33 3.20
C ILE A 83 5.94 9.50 2.96
N TYR A 84 6.45 8.76 3.95
CA TYR A 84 7.66 7.97 3.70
C TYR A 84 7.38 6.79 2.76
N PHE A 85 6.20 6.16 2.80
CA PHE A 85 5.80 5.15 1.80
C PHE A 85 5.66 5.74 0.39
N TYR A 86 5.26 7.01 0.29
CA TYR A 86 5.27 7.73 -0.98
C TYR A 86 6.70 7.97 -1.47
N LEU A 87 7.60 8.46 -0.61
CA LEU A 87 9.00 8.74 -0.97
C LEU A 87 9.78 7.48 -1.38
N VAL A 88 9.59 6.36 -0.67
CA VAL A 88 10.14 5.04 -1.07
C VAL A 88 9.64 4.67 -2.47
N GLY A 89 8.35 4.84 -2.74
CA GLY A 89 7.76 4.54 -4.05
C GLY A 89 8.26 5.42 -5.17
N ALA A 90 8.29 6.74 -4.96
CA ALA A 90 8.80 7.69 -5.94
C ALA A 90 10.29 7.44 -6.26
N SER A 91 11.07 7.03 -5.25
CA SER A 91 12.44 6.56 -5.43
C SER A 91 12.51 5.31 -6.31
N ALA A 92 11.77 4.25 -5.97
CA ALA A 92 11.77 2.99 -6.70
C ALA A 92 11.37 3.18 -8.18
N GLY A 93 10.31 3.93 -8.47
CA GLY A 93 9.90 4.20 -9.85
C GLY A 93 10.93 5.00 -10.64
N SER A 94 11.58 6.00 -10.01
CA SER A 94 12.69 6.74 -10.64
C SER A 94 13.88 5.83 -10.95
N PHE A 95 14.21 4.92 -10.04
CA PHE A 95 15.32 3.97 -10.22
C PHE A 95 15.03 2.93 -11.30
N VAL A 96 13.80 2.43 -11.39
CA VAL A 96 13.38 1.52 -12.47
C VAL A 96 13.63 2.16 -13.83
N VAL A 97 13.28 3.44 -14.01
CA VAL A 97 13.57 4.18 -15.26
C VAL A 97 15.08 4.27 -15.52
N SER A 98 15.89 4.50 -14.49
CA SER A 98 17.34 4.49 -14.64
C SER A 98 17.87 3.15 -15.14
N SER A 99 17.37 2.05 -14.58
CA SER A 99 17.82 0.70 -14.91
C SER A 99 17.56 0.33 -16.38
N LEU A 100 16.51 0.89 -17.02
CA LEU A 100 16.21 0.68 -18.44
C LEU A 100 17.41 1.03 -19.34
N GLY A 101 18.21 2.03 -18.99
CA GLY A 101 19.34 2.47 -19.80
C GLY A 101 20.55 1.54 -19.71
N TRP A 102 21.10 1.36 -18.51
CA TRP A 102 22.36 0.64 -18.31
C TRP A 102 22.17 -0.85 -18.03
N VAL A 103 21.17 -1.23 -17.24
CA VAL A 103 20.91 -2.63 -16.87
C VAL A 103 20.32 -3.37 -18.06
N PHE A 104 19.18 -2.89 -18.57
CA PHE A 104 18.50 -3.49 -19.72
C PHE A 104 19.03 -3.04 -21.08
N GLY A 105 19.99 -2.09 -21.10
CA GLY A 105 20.73 -1.73 -22.30
C GLY A 105 19.97 -0.87 -23.31
N VAL A 106 18.80 -0.32 -22.97
CA VAL A 106 17.97 0.46 -23.91
C VAL A 106 18.62 1.83 -24.17
N PRO A 107 19.14 2.11 -25.38
CA PRO A 107 19.98 3.29 -25.64
C PRO A 107 19.29 4.62 -25.34
N LYS A 108 17.97 4.69 -25.58
CA LYS A 108 17.15 5.89 -25.36
C LYS A 108 17.23 6.40 -23.91
N TYR A 109 17.35 5.52 -22.91
CA TYR A 109 17.31 5.90 -21.50
C TYR A 109 18.70 6.10 -20.87
N LYS A 110 19.78 5.70 -21.55
CA LYS A 110 21.16 5.85 -21.04
C LYS A 110 21.52 7.29 -20.62
N PRO A 111 21.18 8.35 -21.38
CA PRO A 111 21.56 9.72 -21.03
C PRO A 111 20.91 10.22 -19.74
N ILE A 112 19.74 9.69 -19.38
CA ILE A 112 19.01 10.12 -18.17
C ILE A 112 19.27 9.21 -16.97
N SER A 113 19.94 8.07 -17.17
CA SER A 113 20.04 7.03 -16.14
C SER A 113 20.74 7.52 -14.87
N LEU A 114 21.86 8.24 -15.00
CA LEU A 114 22.57 8.76 -13.83
C LEU A 114 21.72 9.77 -13.03
N PHE A 115 21.01 10.66 -13.74
CA PHE A 115 20.12 11.61 -13.08
C PHE A 115 18.97 10.90 -12.36
N ALA A 116 18.30 9.96 -13.04
CA ALA A 116 17.20 9.20 -12.47
C ALA A 116 17.60 8.37 -11.23
N ALA A 117 18.79 7.76 -11.24
CA ALA A 117 19.31 7.03 -10.09
C ALA A 117 19.64 7.95 -8.91
N ASN A 118 20.25 9.11 -9.18
CA ASN A 118 20.55 10.08 -8.12
C ASN A 118 19.27 10.72 -7.56
N THR A 119 18.25 10.97 -8.39
CA THR A 119 16.92 11.37 -7.91
C THR A 119 16.35 10.32 -6.97
N ALA A 120 16.43 9.04 -7.32
CA ALA A 120 15.98 7.95 -6.46
C ALA A 120 16.73 7.88 -5.12
N ILE A 121 18.05 8.05 -5.14
CA ILE A 121 18.89 8.09 -3.91
C ILE A 121 18.46 9.25 -3.01
N VAL A 122 18.33 10.47 -3.56
CA VAL A 122 17.95 11.66 -2.78
C VAL A 122 16.58 11.48 -2.12
N LEU A 123 15.58 10.98 -2.88
CA LEU A 123 14.26 10.70 -2.33
C LEU A 123 14.31 9.67 -1.19
N LEU A 124 15.11 8.62 -1.35
CA LEU A 124 15.20 7.55 -0.36
C LEU A 124 15.99 7.96 0.89
N LEU A 125 17.02 8.80 0.77
CA LEU A 125 17.80 9.26 1.93
C LEU A 125 16.98 10.08 2.93
N ILE A 126 15.89 10.70 2.48
CA ILE A 126 14.94 11.41 3.35
C ILE A 126 14.17 10.41 4.24
N VAL A 127 13.92 9.19 3.76
CA VAL A 127 13.06 8.21 4.44
C VAL A 127 13.62 7.75 5.80
N PRO A 128 14.88 7.30 5.93
CA PRO A 128 15.44 6.94 7.24
C PRO A 128 15.39 8.09 8.25
N VAL A 129 15.57 9.34 7.79
CA VAL A 129 15.49 10.51 8.67
C VAL A 129 14.07 10.63 9.24
N LEU A 130 13.05 10.56 8.39
CA LEU A 130 11.64 10.59 8.83
C LEU A 130 11.29 9.42 9.75
N LEU A 131 11.78 8.21 9.46
CA LEU A 131 11.55 7.03 10.31
C LEU A 131 12.17 7.19 11.71
N ILE A 132 13.38 7.77 11.81
CA ILE A 132 14.03 8.00 13.11
C ILE A 132 13.24 9.00 13.96
N PHE A 133 12.67 10.04 13.33
CA PHE A 133 11.79 10.98 14.02
C PHE A 133 10.47 10.35 14.48
N ASP A 134 9.93 9.41 13.71
CA ASP A 134 8.67 8.70 14.03
C ASP A 134 8.81 7.73 15.22
N LEU A 135 10.03 7.24 15.49
CA LEU A 135 10.31 6.26 16.56
C LEU A 135 10.01 6.73 18.00
N GLY A 136 9.71 8.02 18.22
CA GLY A 136 9.46 8.65 19.52
C GLY A 136 10.70 8.78 20.43
N HIS A 137 11.57 7.76 20.44
CA HIS A 137 12.88 7.77 21.07
C HIS A 137 13.96 7.47 20.04
N MET A 138 14.42 8.52 19.35
CA MET A 138 15.36 8.46 18.21
C MET A 138 16.58 7.56 18.47
N TRP A 139 17.16 7.60 19.67
CA TRP A 139 18.35 6.81 20.03
C TRP A 139 18.11 5.29 20.06
N ARG A 140 16.85 4.84 20.17
CA ARG A 140 16.52 3.41 20.14
C ARG A 140 16.64 2.80 18.75
N PHE A 141 16.72 3.60 17.69
CA PHE A 141 16.98 3.12 16.33
C PHE A 141 18.22 2.21 16.25
N PHE A 142 19.27 2.52 17.01
CA PHE A 142 20.49 1.69 17.03
C PHE A 142 20.26 0.28 17.57
N HIS A 143 19.22 0.06 18.40
CA HIS A 143 18.89 -1.28 18.90
C HIS A 143 18.47 -2.20 17.74
N LEU A 144 17.79 -1.63 16.75
CA LEU A 144 17.32 -2.34 15.57
C LEU A 144 18.50 -2.79 14.66
N LEU A 145 19.59 -2.02 14.65
CA LEU A 145 20.79 -2.30 13.85
C LEU A 145 21.88 -3.11 14.58
N MET A 146 22.06 -2.88 15.88
CA MET A 146 23.23 -3.35 16.64
C MET A 146 22.93 -4.49 17.61
N LEU A 147 21.67 -4.67 18.04
CA LEU A 147 21.30 -5.67 19.04
C LEU A 147 20.52 -6.82 18.38
N THR A 148 21.13 -7.99 18.37
CA THR A 148 20.52 -9.22 17.83
C THR A 148 19.23 -9.62 18.56
N SER A 149 19.05 -9.20 19.82
CA SER A 149 17.82 -9.45 20.60
C SER A 149 16.59 -8.73 20.05
N PHE A 150 16.76 -7.56 19.41
CA PHE A 150 15.67 -6.80 18.78
C PHE A 150 15.64 -6.95 17.26
N SER A 151 16.72 -7.49 16.69
CA SER A 151 16.91 -7.72 15.26
C SER A 151 16.65 -9.19 14.92
N HIS A 152 15.38 -9.61 14.98
CA HIS A 152 14.97 -10.98 14.65
C HIS A 152 14.17 -11.05 13.35
N TRP A 153 14.40 -12.12 12.58
CA TRP A 153 13.84 -12.26 11.23
C TRP A 153 12.32 -12.47 11.19
N SER A 154 11.68 -12.77 12.32
CA SER A 154 10.22 -12.86 12.43
C SER A 154 9.52 -11.51 12.51
N ALA A 155 10.22 -10.40 12.75
CA ALA A 155 9.62 -9.07 12.78
C ALA A 155 9.56 -8.48 11.36
N PRO A 156 8.36 -8.20 10.80
CA PRO A 156 8.25 -7.58 9.49
C PRO A 156 9.01 -6.26 9.37
N MET A 157 9.12 -5.49 10.46
CA MET A 157 9.85 -4.21 10.42
C MET A 157 11.35 -4.36 10.14
N MET A 158 11.96 -5.49 10.52
CA MET A 158 13.37 -5.74 10.23
C MET A 158 13.65 -5.91 8.74
N TRP A 159 12.71 -6.48 8.00
CA TRP A 159 12.84 -6.64 6.55
C TRP A 159 12.88 -5.27 5.87
N GLY A 160 12.01 -4.35 6.29
CA GLY A 160 11.97 -2.97 5.79
C GLY A 160 13.28 -2.23 6.00
N THR A 161 13.84 -2.28 7.21
CA THR A 161 15.14 -1.66 7.48
C THR A 161 16.25 -2.26 6.63
N THR A 162 16.30 -3.59 6.52
CA THR A 162 17.31 -4.29 5.71
C THR A 162 17.20 -3.92 4.23
N LEU A 163 15.97 -3.85 3.70
CA LEU A 163 15.68 -3.51 2.31
C LEU A 163 16.04 -2.05 2.01
N ILE A 164 15.62 -1.09 2.85
CA ILE A 164 15.94 0.33 2.65
C ILE A 164 17.45 0.56 2.65
N LEU A 165 18.19 -0.04 3.59
CA LEU A 165 19.65 0.12 3.68
C LEU A 165 20.37 -0.51 2.49
N SER A 166 20.04 -1.77 2.18
CA SER A 166 20.66 -2.51 1.08
C SER A 166 20.33 -1.90 -0.29
N TYR A 167 19.08 -1.48 -0.51
CA TYR A 167 18.64 -0.81 -1.73
C TYR A 167 19.36 0.54 -1.91
N THR A 168 19.45 1.36 -0.85
CA THR A 168 20.19 2.63 -0.89
C THR A 168 21.65 2.41 -1.29
N LEU A 169 22.32 1.46 -0.63
CA LEU A 169 23.71 1.12 -0.95
C LEU A 169 23.85 0.59 -2.38
N GLY A 170 22.95 -0.29 -2.82
CA GLY A 170 22.92 -0.83 -4.17
C GLY A 170 22.79 0.27 -5.24
N MET A 171 21.93 1.25 -5.00
CA MET A 171 21.79 2.41 -5.90
C MET A 171 23.07 3.26 -5.95
N ILE A 172 23.71 3.52 -4.81
CA ILE A 172 24.96 4.29 -4.75
C ILE A 172 26.06 3.60 -5.55
N VAL A 173 26.23 2.29 -5.35
CA VAL A 173 27.21 1.48 -6.08
C VAL A 173 26.91 1.45 -7.58
N TYR A 174 25.64 1.29 -7.96
CA TYR A 174 25.22 1.36 -9.36
C TYR A 174 25.52 2.74 -9.98
N SER A 175 25.12 3.84 -9.32
CA SER A 175 25.37 5.21 -9.78
C SER A 175 26.86 5.48 -9.96
N TYR A 176 27.71 4.95 -9.07
CA TYR A 176 29.17 5.04 -9.22
C TYR A 176 29.68 4.38 -10.51
N PHE A 177 29.24 3.17 -10.82
CA PHE A 177 29.69 2.49 -12.05
C PHE A 177 29.12 3.10 -13.33
N VAL A 178 27.90 3.66 -13.28
CA VAL A 178 27.33 4.46 -14.37
C VAL A 178 28.19 5.71 -14.61
N TRP A 179 28.60 6.40 -13.55
CA TRP A 179 29.49 7.57 -13.66
C TRP A 179 30.90 7.22 -14.18
N ARG A 180 31.43 6.04 -13.83
CA ARG A 180 32.72 5.53 -14.35
C ARG A 180 32.61 4.93 -15.76
N HIS A 181 31.42 4.93 -16.36
CA HIS A 181 31.14 4.30 -17.64
C HIS A 181 31.48 2.79 -17.72
N ASP A 182 31.48 2.08 -16.59
CA ASP A 182 31.76 0.64 -16.54
C ASP A 182 30.46 -0.15 -16.74
N VAL A 183 30.17 -0.49 -18.01
CA VAL A 183 28.92 -1.17 -18.40
C VAL A 183 28.76 -2.51 -17.67
N ARG A 184 29.81 -3.32 -17.57
CA ARG A 184 29.71 -4.68 -17.02
C ARG A 184 29.36 -4.65 -15.53
N ARG A 185 30.01 -3.77 -14.76
CA ARG A 185 29.72 -3.63 -13.33
C ARG A 185 28.40 -2.91 -13.09
N ALA A 186 28.08 -1.88 -13.87
CA ALA A 186 26.79 -1.20 -13.80
C ALA A 186 25.61 -2.16 -14.06
N GLN A 187 25.75 -3.10 -14.99
CA GLN A 187 24.72 -4.12 -15.24
C GLN A 187 24.55 -5.09 -14.06
N ARG A 188 25.65 -5.61 -13.50
CA ARG A 188 25.59 -6.58 -12.39
C ARG A 188 25.02 -5.96 -11.12
N PHE A 189 25.59 -4.83 -10.68
CA PHE A 189 25.13 -4.16 -9.46
C PHE A 189 23.79 -3.46 -9.67
N GLY A 190 23.51 -2.98 -10.88
CA GLY A 190 22.20 -2.43 -11.24
C GLY A 190 21.11 -3.48 -11.22
N LEU A 191 21.36 -4.71 -11.70
CA LEU A 191 20.39 -5.81 -11.59
C LEU A 191 20.07 -6.14 -10.13
N LEU A 192 21.10 -6.22 -9.27
CA LEU A 192 20.90 -6.41 -7.83
C LEU A 192 20.06 -5.27 -7.24
N ALA A 193 20.39 -4.01 -7.57
CA ALA A 193 19.64 -2.85 -7.10
C ALA A 193 18.19 -2.83 -7.62
N VAL A 194 17.91 -3.35 -8.82
CA VAL A 194 16.53 -3.50 -9.34
C VAL A 194 15.75 -4.53 -8.52
N VAL A 195 16.35 -5.67 -8.19
CA VAL A 195 15.72 -6.68 -7.32
C VAL A 195 15.43 -6.07 -5.95
N LEU A 196 16.39 -5.32 -5.38
CA LEU A 196 16.21 -4.63 -4.11
C LEU A 196 15.15 -3.51 -4.20
N ALA A 197 15.05 -2.78 -5.31
CA ALA A 197 14.04 -1.75 -5.52
C ALA A 197 12.63 -2.36 -5.53
N ILE A 198 12.44 -3.44 -6.31
CA ILE A 198 11.18 -4.18 -6.37
C ILE A 198 10.87 -4.77 -4.99
N GLY A 199 11.85 -5.37 -4.30
CA GLY A 199 11.67 -5.96 -2.97
C GLY A 199 11.30 -4.92 -1.91
N THR A 200 12.00 -3.77 -1.87
CA THR A 200 11.69 -2.67 -0.94
C THR A 200 10.28 -2.16 -1.15
N HIS A 201 9.86 -2.06 -2.41
CA HIS A 201 8.57 -1.51 -2.72
C HIS A 201 7.43 -2.52 -2.53
N TRP A 202 7.63 -3.76 -2.95
CA TRP A 202 6.75 -4.88 -2.63
C TRP A 202 6.53 -4.98 -1.11
N TYR A 203 7.62 -4.90 -0.33
CA TYR A 203 7.57 -4.93 1.12
C TYR A 203 6.68 -3.82 1.71
N THR A 204 6.62 -2.65 1.07
CA THR A 204 5.80 -1.53 1.54
C THR A 204 4.31 -1.86 1.54
N GLY A 205 3.83 -2.69 0.61
CA GLY A 205 2.46 -3.21 0.68
C GLY A 205 2.34 -4.45 1.58
N VAL A 206 3.38 -5.27 1.66
CA VAL A 206 3.42 -6.46 2.54
C VAL A 206 3.33 -6.08 4.01
N VAL A 207 3.99 -5.01 4.44
CA VAL A 207 3.95 -4.60 5.85
C VAL A 207 2.53 -4.21 6.28
N SER A 208 1.74 -3.62 5.38
CA SER A 208 0.30 -3.38 5.60
C SER A 208 -0.51 -4.67 5.55
N GLN A 209 -0.19 -5.57 4.61
CA GLN A 209 -0.84 -6.88 4.49
C GLN A 209 -0.60 -7.78 5.72
N LEU A 210 0.57 -7.73 6.35
CA LEU A 210 0.95 -8.62 7.45
C LEU A 210 0.38 -8.19 8.81
N ILE A 211 -0.61 -7.31 8.84
CA ILE A 211 -1.31 -6.88 10.05
C ILE A 211 -2.71 -7.54 10.03
N PRO A 212 -2.90 -8.71 10.70
CA PRO A 212 -4.20 -9.37 10.71
C PRO A 212 -5.27 -8.48 11.37
N GLY A 213 -6.49 -8.51 10.83
CA GLY A 213 -7.62 -7.72 11.32
C GLY A 213 -7.61 -6.26 10.88
N LEU A 214 -6.64 -5.84 10.06
CA LEU A 214 -6.59 -4.51 9.47
C LEU A 214 -7.24 -4.54 8.08
N ASP A 215 -8.53 -4.86 7.98
CA ASP A 215 -9.26 -4.76 6.71
C ASP A 215 -9.41 -3.28 6.31
N PRO A 216 -9.24 -2.92 5.02
CA PRO A 216 -9.09 -3.78 3.85
C PRO A 216 -7.61 -4.10 3.54
N ASN A 217 -6.68 -3.64 4.39
CA ASN A 217 -5.26 -3.69 4.12
C ASN A 217 -4.70 -5.11 4.11
N HIS A 218 -5.37 -6.04 4.79
CA HIS A 218 -5.07 -7.46 4.80
C HIS A 218 -5.54 -8.16 3.51
N THR A 219 -4.99 -7.76 2.36
CA THR A 219 -5.36 -8.31 1.05
C THR A 219 -4.13 -8.70 0.22
N ALA A 220 -4.30 -9.69 -0.67
CA ALA A 220 -3.25 -10.19 -1.55
C ALA A 220 -2.80 -9.19 -2.62
N THR A 221 -3.64 -8.20 -2.92
CA THR A 221 -3.35 -7.14 -3.91
C THR A 221 -2.47 -6.02 -3.37
N ALA A 222 -2.40 -5.83 -2.03
CA ALA A 222 -1.71 -4.70 -1.41
C ALA A 222 -0.25 -4.55 -1.90
N PRO A 223 0.58 -5.61 -1.93
CA PRO A 223 1.96 -5.48 -2.43
C PRO A 223 2.05 -5.03 -3.90
N ILE A 224 1.08 -5.46 -4.73
CA ILE A 224 1.07 -5.16 -6.16
C ILE A 224 0.56 -3.73 -6.39
N LEU A 225 -0.52 -3.31 -5.70
CA LEU A 225 -1.03 -1.94 -5.73
C LEU A 225 0.01 -0.92 -5.29
N PHE A 226 0.77 -1.25 -4.25
CA PHE A 226 1.86 -0.39 -3.84
C PHE A 226 2.89 -0.27 -4.97
N LEU A 227 3.29 -1.39 -5.58
CA LEU A 227 4.28 -1.45 -6.67
C LEU A 227 3.86 -0.68 -7.91
N THR A 228 2.59 -0.78 -8.33
CA THR A 228 2.05 -0.01 -9.45
C THR A 228 2.01 1.47 -9.14
N GLY A 229 1.53 1.86 -7.97
CA GLY A 229 1.51 3.26 -7.53
C GLY A 229 2.91 3.88 -7.42
N ALA A 230 3.93 3.09 -7.05
CA ALA A 230 5.33 3.55 -7.06
C ALA A 230 5.89 3.75 -8.46
N PHE A 231 5.58 2.84 -9.38
CA PHE A 231 5.97 2.98 -10.78
C PHE A 231 5.34 4.25 -11.39
N VAL A 232 4.05 4.47 -11.18
CA VAL A 232 3.31 5.64 -11.66
C VAL A 232 3.87 6.93 -11.06
N SER A 233 3.94 7.01 -9.73
CA SER A 233 4.39 8.23 -9.05
C SER A 233 5.87 8.53 -9.27
N GLY A 234 6.73 7.51 -9.34
CA GLY A 234 8.15 7.68 -9.62
C GLY A 234 8.43 8.19 -11.04
N ILE A 235 7.72 7.70 -12.07
CA ILE A 235 7.84 8.27 -13.42
C ILE A 235 7.31 9.70 -13.45
N GLY A 236 6.16 9.96 -12.82
CA GLY A 236 5.59 11.30 -12.73
C GLY A 236 6.56 12.30 -12.10
N PHE A 237 7.13 11.94 -10.95
CA PHE A 237 8.13 12.74 -10.26
C PHE A 237 9.40 12.95 -11.10
N LEU A 238 9.92 11.89 -11.74
CA LEU A 238 11.11 11.97 -12.58
C LEU A 238 10.90 12.88 -13.79
N ASN A 239 9.74 12.84 -14.44
CA ASN A 239 9.40 13.74 -15.55
C ASN A 239 9.45 15.21 -15.11
N LEU A 240 8.90 15.51 -13.93
CA LEU A 240 8.95 16.86 -13.35
C LEU A 240 10.39 17.27 -12.99
N ALA A 241 11.16 16.37 -12.39
CA ALA A 241 12.55 16.63 -12.04
C ALA A 241 13.42 16.89 -13.29
N LEU A 242 13.19 16.14 -14.38
CA LEU A 242 13.84 16.33 -15.67
C LEU A 242 13.44 17.66 -16.32
N ALA A 243 12.15 18.00 -16.30
CA ALA A 243 11.64 19.26 -16.82
C ALA A 243 12.21 20.46 -16.07
N LEU A 244 12.31 20.34 -14.74
CA LEU A 244 12.89 21.34 -13.86
C LEU A 244 14.39 21.49 -14.13
N ARG A 245 15.15 20.38 -14.19
CA ARG A 245 16.57 20.36 -14.57
C ARG A 245 16.82 21.04 -15.92
N ASN A 246 15.96 20.79 -16.92
CA ASN A 246 16.10 21.38 -18.25
C ASN A 246 16.03 22.92 -18.25
N ARG A 247 15.43 23.55 -17.23
CA ARG A 247 15.37 25.02 -17.12
C ARG A 247 16.73 25.67 -16.87
N TRP A 248 17.66 24.94 -16.23
CA TRP A 248 18.99 25.47 -15.89
C TRP A 248 20.11 24.95 -16.78
N LEU A 249 19.80 24.13 -17.78
CA LEU A 249 20.79 23.58 -18.70
C LEU A 249 20.76 24.29 -20.05
N ALA A 250 21.94 24.39 -20.65
CA ALA A 250 22.13 24.81 -22.03
C ALA A 250 21.41 23.83 -22.98
N PRO A 251 20.84 24.31 -24.12
CA PRO A 251 19.97 23.53 -25.00
C PRO A 251 20.50 22.14 -25.38
N GLU A 252 21.80 22.03 -25.63
CA GLU A 252 22.49 20.81 -26.03
C GLU A 252 22.62 19.74 -24.94
N LYS A 253 22.49 20.14 -23.65
CA LYS A 253 22.51 19.22 -22.50
C LYS A 253 21.10 18.85 -22.02
N ARG A 254 20.05 19.42 -22.62
CA ARG A 254 18.66 19.17 -22.23
C ARG A 254 18.21 17.78 -22.67
N VAL A 255 17.34 17.19 -21.86
CA VAL A 255 16.64 15.97 -22.24
C VAL A 255 15.55 16.32 -23.23
N SER A 256 15.51 15.59 -24.35
CA SER A 256 14.52 15.77 -25.42
C SER A 256 13.08 15.61 -24.90
N PRO A 257 12.13 16.49 -25.25
CA PRO A 257 10.72 16.34 -24.91
C PRO A 257 10.13 14.97 -25.29
N GLU A 258 10.58 14.38 -26.41
CA GLU A 258 10.15 13.08 -26.93
C GLU A 258 10.51 11.91 -25.99
N LEU A 259 11.56 12.08 -25.18
CA LEU A 259 11.94 11.11 -24.16
C LEU A 259 10.95 11.17 -22.99
N ILE A 260 10.62 12.37 -22.51
CA ILE A 260 9.66 12.60 -21.42
C ILE A 260 8.26 12.13 -21.83
N VAL A 261 7.82 12.43 -23.06
CA VAL A 261 6.59 11.88 -23.65
C VAL A 261 6.67 10.34 -23.77
N GLY A 262 7.85 9.78 -24.02
CA GLY A 262 8.04 8.33 -24.02
C GLY A 262 7.87 7.70 -22.64
N LEU A 263 8.37 8.36 -21.59
CA LEU A 263 8.20 7.93 -20.20
C LEU A 263 6.74 8.01 -19.75
N SER A 264 6.01 9.05 -20.14
CA SER A 264 4.60 9.17 -19.77
C SER A 264 3.72 8.08 -20.38
N ARG A 265 4.12 7.46 -21.50
CA ARG A 265 3.43 6.27 -22.02
C ARG A 265 3.59 5.06 -21.11
N LEU A 266 4.77 4.87 -20.51
CA LEU A 266 4.97 3.83 -19.50
C LEU A 266 4.12 4.12 -18.25
N MET A 267 4.12 5.37 -17.80
CA MET A 267 3.26 5.82 -16.68
C MET A 267 1.77 5.59 -16.97
N MET A 268 1.30 5.87 -18.19
CA MET A 268 -0.09 5.64 -18.60
C MET A 268 -0.48 4.17 -18.48
N TRP A 269 0.37 3.24 -18.95
CA TRP A 269 0.12 1.80 -18.76
C TRP A 269 0.15 1.40 -17.29
N GLY A 270 1.02 2.02 -16.49
CA GLY A 270 1.01 1.87 -15.04
C GLY A 270 -0.33 2.29 -14.42
N ILE A 271 -0.88 3.44 -14.82
CA ILE A 271 -2.18 3.94 -14.34
C ILE A 271 -3.33 2.99 -14.73
N VAL A 272 -3.33 2.48 -15.96
CA VAL A 272 -4.35 1.52 -16.41
C VAL A 272 -4.32 0.25 -15.56
N PHE A 273 -3.11 -0.27 -15.29
CA PHE A 273 -2.97 -1.47 -14.47
C PHE A 273 -3.31 -1.19 -12.99
N ASP A 274 -2.96 -0.02 -12.47
CA ASP A 274 -3.33 0.43 -11.13
C ASP A 274 -4.85 0.53 -10.96
N LEU A 275 -5.56 1.15 -11.91
CA LEU A 275 -7.02 1.20 -11.93
C LEU A 275 -7.67 -0.18 -11.98
N PHE A 276 -7.08 -1.13 -12.70
CA PHE A 276 -7.57 -2.51 -12.71
C PHE A 276 -7.46 -3.16 -11.32
N LEU A 277 -6.32 -2.98 -10.64
CA LEU A 277 -6.12 -3.50 -9.29
C LEU A 277 -7.03 -2.81 -8.27
N LEU A 278 -7.20 -1.49 -8.40
CA LEU A 278 -8.08 -0.71 -7.53
C LEU A 278 -9.55 -1.08 -7.74
N LEU A 279 -9.95 -1.36 -8.98
CA LEU A 279 -11.28 -1.91 -9.28
C LEU A 279 -11.46 -3.28 -8.62
N ASN A 280 -10.46 -4.15 -8.65
CA ASN A 280 -10.51 -5.44 -7.96
C ASN A 280 -10.72 -5.25 -6.45
N GLU A 281 -9.99 -4.32 -5.83
CA GLU A 281 -10.19 -3.99 -4.42
C GLU A 281 -11.57 -3.41 -4.13
N PHE A 282 -12.05 -2.50 -4.96
CA PHE A 282 -13.39 -1.96 -4.83
C PHE A 282 -14.46 -3.06 -4.89
N LEU A 283 -14.32 -4.01 -5.82
CA LEU A 283 -15.21 -5.18 -5.90
C LEU A 283 -15.09 -6.06 -4.65
N GLN A 284 -13.89 -6.32 -4.16
CA GLN A 284 -13.67 -7.09 -2.95
C GLN A 284 -14.29 -6.41 -1.72
N MET A 285 -14.18 -5.10 -1.57
CA MET A 285 -14.80 -4.39 -0.46
C MET A 285 -16.33 -4.30 -0.57
N THR A 286 -16.87 -4.24 -1.80
CA THR A 286 -18.32 -4.20 -2.04
C THR A 286 -18.99 -5.55 -1.76
N TYR A 287 -18.32 -6.66 -2.11
CA TYR A 287 -18.85 -8.02 -2.01
C TYR A 287 -18.17 -8.88 -0.91
N GLY A 288 -17.31 -8.26 -0.10
CA GLY A 288 -16.54 -8.91 0.95
C GLY A 288 -17.39 -9.30 2.17
N ARG A 289 -16.73 -9.66 3.27
CA ARG A 289 -17.42 -9.88 4.55
C ARG A 289 -17.80 -8.51 5.14
N GLY A 290 -18.54 -8.51 6.25
CA GLY A 290 -19.18 -7.29 6.75
C GLY A 290 -18.21 -6.13 7.03
N GLU A 291 -16.98 -6.42 7.48
CA GLU A 291 -15.98 -5.41 7.83
C GLU A 291 -15.48 -4.64 6.60
N GLU A 292 -15.17 -5.34 5.50
CA GLU A 292 -14.69 -4.73 4.26
C GLU A 292 -15.74 -3.77 3.65
N PHE A 293 -17.02 -4.11 3.78
CA PHE A 293 -18.13 -3.24 3.38
C PHE A 293 -18.17 -1.97 4.24
N VAL A 294 -18.05 -2.10 5.57
CA VAL A 294 -18.05 -0.94 6.47
C VAL A 294 -16.84 -0.05 6.24
N VAL A 295 -15.66 -0.62 5.93
CA VAL A 295 -14.49 0.19 5.57
C VAL A 295 -14.79 1.01 4.31
N LEU A 296 -15.33 0.40 3.25
CA LEU A 296 -15.62 1.15 2.03
C LEU A 296 -16.60 2.30 2.28
N TYR A 297 -17.76 2.01 2.88
CA TYR A 297 -18.83 3.02 3.00
C TYR A 297 -18.66 3.95 4.20
N GLY A 298 -18.22 3.42 5.34
CA GLY A 298 -18.08 4.15 6.59
C GLY A 298 -16.74 4.89 6.71
N VAL A 299 -15.67 4.38 6.10
CA VAL A 299 -14.32 4.97 6.20
C VAL A 299 -13.89 5.64 4.90
N LEU A 300 -13.78 4.90 3.80
CA LEU A 300 -13.24 5.40 2.53
C LEU A 300 -14.16 6.38 1.83
N LEU A 301 -15.47 6.13 1.80
CA LEU A 301 -16.48 7.05 1.27
C LEU A 301 -17.04 8.01 2.34
N GLY A 302 -16.60 7.85 3.60
CA GLY A 302 -16.90 8.75 4.71
C GLY A 302 -15.73 9.71 4.98
N PRO A 303 -15.05 9.61 6.16
CA PRO A 303 -13.96 10.51 6.54
C PRO A 303 -12.80 10.60 5.53
N PHE A 304 -12.49 9.53 4.80
CA PHE A 304 -11.39 9.49 3.83
C PHE A 304 -11.82 9.80 2.38
N GLN A 305 -13.09 10.18 2.14
CA GLN A 305 -13.64 10.38 0.79
C GLN A 305 -12.80 11.31 -0.07
N PHE A 306 -12.29 12.39 0.54
CA PHE A 306 -11.46 13.34 -0.20
C PHE A 306 -10.18 12.71 -0.73
N VAL A 307 -9.45 11.96 0.10
CA VAL A 307 -8.15 11.38 -0.30
C VAL A 307 -8.32 10.14 -1.19
N PHE A 308 -9.37 9.35 -0.97
CA PHE A 308 -9.68 8.16 -1.78
C PHE A 308 -10.29 8.56 -3.13
N ALA A 309 -11.49 9.14 -3.15
CA ALA A 309 -12.19 9.41 -4.40
C ALA A 309 -11.54 10.56 -5.18
N TRP A 310 -11.27 11.69 -4.53
CA TRP A 310 -10.86 12.89 -5.26
C TRP A 310 -9.36 12.93 -5.55
N VAL A 311 -8.51 12.61 -4.57
CA VAL A 311 -7.05 12.71 -4.75
C VAL A 311 -6.46 11.51 -5.50
N GLU A 312 -6.80 10.28 -5.12
CA GLU A 312 -6.31 9.09 -5.81
C GLU A 312 -7.09 8.84 -7.11
N VAL A 313 -8.39 8.55 -7.02
CA VAL A 313 -9.16 8.05 -8.17
C VAL A 313 -9.30 9.12 -9.25
N ILE A 314 -9.87 10.29 -8.93
CA ILE A 314 -10.08 11.35 -9.92
C ILE A 314 -8.76 11.99 -10.33
N TRP A 315 -8.03 12.56 -9.36
CA TRP A 315 -6.85 13.36 -9.64
C TRP A 315 -5.61 12.53 -10.00
N GLY A 316 -5.35 11.42 -9.30
CA GLY A 316 -4.15 10.60 -9.50
C GLY A 316 -4.23 9.62 -10.66
N LEU A 317 -5.43 9.16 -11.01
CA LEU A 317 -5.60 8.08 -11.98
C LEU A 317 -6.43 8.52 -13.19
N LEU A 318 -7.70 8.90 -13.02
CA LEU A 318 -8.61 9.15 -14.15
C LEU A 318 -8.23 10.39 -14.98
N LEU A 319 -7.96 11.53 -14.33
CA LEU A 319 -7.58 12.74 -15.06
C LEU A 319 -6.24 12.61 -15.82
N PRO A 320 -5.12 12.14 -15.23
CA PRO A 320 -3.89 11.95 -15.99
C PRO A 320 -4.04 10.88 -17.08
N LEU A 321 -4.83 9.82 -16.84
CA LEU A 321 -5.12 8.83 -17.88
C LEU A 321 -5.86 9.46 -19.06
N THR A 322 -6.93 10.23 -18.81
CA THR A 322 -7.68 10.90 -19.88
C THR A 322 -6.82 11.86 -20.68
N LEU A 323 -5.98 12.68 -20.02
CA LEU A 323 -5.04 13.58 -20.69
C LEU A 323 -4.03 12.84 -21.58
N LEU A 324 -3.55 11.68 -21.15
CA LEU A 324 -2.55 10.89 -21.88
C LEU A 324 -3.17 10.00 -22.97
N ALA A 325 -4.39 9.52 -22.78
CA ALA A 325 -5.09 8.63 -23.70
C ALA A 325 -5.67 9.37 -24.92
N ILE A 326 -6.06 10.64 -24.78
CA ILE A 326 -6.63 11.42 -25.88
C ILE A 326 -5.57 11.59 -27.00
N PRO A 327 -5.86 11.14 -28.23
CA PRO A 327 -4.95 11.29 -29.36
C PRO A 327 -4.58 12.77 -29.59
N GLY A 328 -3.28 13.04 -29.71
CA GLY A 328 -2.75 14.39 -29.91
C GLY A 328 -2.53 15.20 -28.64
N TRP A 329 -3.27 14.96 -27.55
CA TRP A 329 -3.03 15.61 -26.25
C TRP A 329 -1.87 14.99 -25.51
N GLY A 330 -1.87 13.66 -25.36
CA GLY A 330 -0.80 12.90 -24.68
C GLY A 330 0.57 12.94 -25.36
N ARG A 331 0.70 13.66 -26.48
CA ARG A 331 1.97 13.94 -27.18
C ARG A 331 2.52 15.33 -26.90
N ARG A 332 1.70 16.24 -26.35
CA ARG A 332 2.09 17.62 -26.07
C ARG A 332 2.85 17.68 -24.76
N TYR A 333 4.06 18.24 -24.80
CA TYR A 333 4.94 18.31 -23.64
C TYR A 333 4.29 18.97 -22.40
N PRO A 334 3.58 20.11 -22.48
CA PRO A 334 2.92 20.69 -21.31
C PRO A 334 1.84 19.81 -20.71
N VAL A 335 1.05 19.11 -21.54
CA VAL A 335 0.00 18.18 -21.09
C VAL A 335 0.63 17.01 -20.35
N VAL A 336 1.74 16.49 -20.86
CA VAL A 336 2.49 15.41 -20.20
C VAL A 336 3.03 15.84 -18.83
N LEU A 337 3.50 17.07 -18.67
CA LEU A 337 3.95 17.56 -17.37
C LEU A 337 2.80 17.70 -16.38
N VAL A 338 1.65 18.21 -16.83
CA VAL A 338 0.44 18.29 -15.99
C VAL A 338 0.00 16.89 -15.56
N ALA A 339 -0.11 15.94 -16.49
CA ALA A 339 -0.46 14.56 -16.16
C ALA A 339 0.58 13.89 -15.23
N SER A 340 1.87 14.20 -15.39
CA SER A 340 2.93 13.69 -14.51
C SER A 340 2.81 14.25 -13.08
N PHE A 341 2.43 15.52 -12.94
CA PHE A 341 2.16 16.14 -11.64
C PHE A 341 0.94 15.54 -10.95
N MET A 342 -0.14 15.35 -11.70
CA MET A 342 -1.37 14.72 -11.21
C MET A 342 -1.11 13.30 -10.72
N ALA A 343 -0.47 12.47 -11.55
CA ALA A 343 -0.13 11.09 -11.21
C ALA A 343 0.86 10.99 -10.02
N ALA A 344 1.87 11.86 -9.96
CA ALA A 344 2.81 11.88 -8.84
C ALA A 344 2.12 12.25 -7.52
N THR A 345 1.30 13.31 -7.50
CA THR A 345 0.68 13.80 -6.28
C THR A 345 -0.55 12.99 -5.86
N GLY A 346 -1.30 12.41 -6.80
CA GLY A 346 -2.51 11.64 -6.49
C GLY A 346 -2.24 10.32 -5.76
N ILE A 347 -1.08 9.69 -6.00
CA ILE A 347 -0.66 8.50 -5.24
C ILE A 347 -0.42 8.81 -3.75
N VAL A 348 -0.23 10.06 -3.36
CA VAL A 348 -0.22 10.44 -1.93
C VAL A 348 -1.58 10.14 -1.29
N GLY A 349 -2.69 10.37 -2.00
CA GLY A 349 -4.03 10.00 -1.55
C GLY A 349 -4.13 8.50 -1.26
N MET A 350 -3.65 7.68 -2.21
CA MET A 350 -3.56 6.23 -2.06
C MET A 350 -2.79 5.85 -0.79
N ARG A 351 -1.60 6.45 -0.57
CA ARG A 351 -0.79 6.16 0.63
C ARG A 351 -1.51 6.55 1.92
N ILE A 352 -2.24 7.66 1.95
CA ILE A 352 -2.92 8.14 3.16
C ILE A 352 -4.00 7.14 3.60
N TRP A 353 -4.93 6.78 2.72
CA TRP A 353 -6.02 5.90 3.14
C TRP A 353 -5.54 4.45 3.33
N TRP A 354 -4.56 3.97 2.56
CA TRP A 354 -3.96 2.65 2.82
C TRP A 354 -3.25 2.60 4.16
N VAL A 355 -2.57 3.66 4.57
CA VAL A 355 -1.88 3.66 5.86
C VAL A 355 -2.85 3.82 7.02
N MET A 356 -3.85 4.69 6.87
CA MET A 356 -4.67 5.13 8.00
C MET A 356 -6.07 4.50 8.04
N GLY A 357 -6.63 4.08 6.90
CA GLY A 357 -8.03 3.66 6.78
C GLY A 357 -8.39 2.48 7.67
N GLY A 358 -7.60 1.40 7.63
CA GLY A 358 -7.83 0.24 8.50
C GLY A 358 -7.68 0.56 9.98
N PHE A 359 -6.70 1.40 10.36
CA PHE A 359 -6.54 1.78 11.77
C PHE A 359 -7.66 2.71 12.23
N TYR A 360 -8.15 3.56 11.34
CA TYR A 360 -9.30 4.41 11.61
C TYR A 360 -10.55 3.57 11.84
N PHE A 361 -10.78 2.55 11.01
CA PHE A 361 -11.86 1.58 11.21
C PHE A 361 -11.79 0.96 12.61
N GLN A 362 -10.67 0.32 12.96
CA GLN A 362 -10.48 -0.33 14.27
C GLN A 362 -10.61 0.60 15.48
N THR A 363 -10.33 1.89 15.30
CA THR A 363 -10.34 2.88 16.39
C THR A 363 -11.75 3.40 16.67
N PHE A 364 -12.59 3.51 15.63
CA PHE A 364 -13.84 4.26 15.69
C PHE A 364 -15.10 3.43 15.37
N PHE A 365 -14.96 2.19 14.88
CA PHE A 365 -16.04 1.26 14.56
C PHE A 365 -15.78 -0.09 15.23
#